data_AF-A0A7Y4STF6-F1
#
_entry.id   AF-A0A7Y4STF6-F1
#
_cell.length_a   1.000
_cell.length_b   1.000
_cell.length_c   1.000
_cell.angle_alpha   90.00
_cell.angle_beta   90.00
_cell.angle_gamma   90.00
#
_symmetry.space_group_name_H-M   'P 1'
#
loop_
_entity.id
_entity.type
_entity.pdbx_description
1 polymer ?
#
loop_
_entity_poly.entity_id
_entity_poly.type
_entity_poly.pdbx_seq_one_letter_code
_entity_poly.pdbx_strand_id
1 'polypeptide(L)'
;MPARRVLVPLIVLVLAAALWWWPFGEDPVLDMPGDARACTENLRNIHAGLMLYRTRNGGPPVGSGSDFLRALLSAGVWADTPVNRSRIHCPGSGRPYAARDTSAYPLVRFPSGGAELEPLAACDGGDRLAHEGCMNVLYSDGSVQTLILAEEIERGRLAPDTTTIALGPDSPIPELQKLVTQRP
;
A
#
# COMPACT_ATOMS: atom_id res chain seq x y z
N MET A 1 29.72 0.20 -46.85
CA MET A 1 28.52 0.49 -46.01
C MET A 1 27.62 -0.70 -45.59
N PRO A 2 27.84 -1.98 -45.97
CA PRO A 2 26.94 -3.08 -45.55
C PRO A 2 27.16 -3.59 -44.11
N ALA A 3 28.37 -3.44 -43.54
CA ALA A 3 28.71 -3.98 -42.23
C ALA A 3 27.85 -3.43 -41.07
N ARG A 4 27.39 -2.17 -41.16
CA ARG A 4 26.53 -1.56 -40.14
C ARG A 4 25.11 -2.14 -40.10
N ARG A 5 24.63 -2.73 -41.21
CA ARG A 5 23.27 -3.30 -41.27
C ARG A 5 23.14 -4.65 -40.56
N VAL A 6 24.25 -5.35 -40.33
CA VAL A 6 24.26 -6.68 -39.68
C VAL A 6 24.64 -6.59 -38.19
N LEU A 7 25.49 -5.63 -37.83
CA LEU A 7 25.98 -5.51 -36.44
C LEU A 7 24.88 -5.14 -35.43
N VAL A 8 23.99 -4.20 -35.78
CA VAL A 8 22.92 -3.73 -34.89
C VAL A 8 21.93 -4.85 -34.51
N PRO A 9 21.34 -5.63 -35.45
CA PRO A 9 20.42 -6.70 -35.06
C PRO A 9 21.10 -7.80 -34.22
N LEU A 10 22.40 -8.05 -34.46
CA LEU A 10 23.15 -9.02 -33.67
C LEU A 10 23.31 -8.56 -32.20
N ILE A 11 23.63 -7.28 -31.99
CA ILE A 11 23.74 -6.70 -30.64
C ILE A 11 22.38 -6.74 -29.92
N VAL A 12 21.29 -6.40 -30.59
CA VAL A 12 19.94 -6.46 -29.99
C VAL A 12 19.56 -7.88 -29.60
N LEU A 13 19.86 -8.88 -30.43
CA LEU A 13 19.60 -10.29 -30.11
C LEU A 13 20.43 -10.80 -28.94
N VAL A 14 21.71 -10.41 -28.86
CA VAL A 14 22.58 -10.76 -27.73
C VAL A 14 22.08 -10.12 -26.44
N LEU A 15 21.69 -8.84 -26.46
CA LEU A 15 21.14 -8.16 -25.29
C LEU A 15 19.79 -8.75 -24.87
N ALA A 16 18.90 -9.07 -25.81
CA ALA A 16 17.63 -9.72 -25.51
C ALA A 16 17.84 -11.11 -24.90
N ALA A 17 18.77 -11.91 -25.45
CA ALA A 17 19.12 -13.21 -24.90
C ALA A 17 19.77 -13.09 -23.51
N ALA A 18 20.64 -12.09 -23.31
CA ALA A 18 21.26 -11.82 -22.02
C ALA A 18 20.22 -11.39 -20.97
N LEU A 19 19.25 -10.53 -21.33
CA LEU A 19 18.16 -10.11 -20.44
C LEU A 19 17.17 -11.25 -20.15
N TRP A 20 16.94 -12.14 -21.12
CA TRP A 20 16.10 -13.32 -20.92
C TRP A 20 16.80 -14.37 -20.03
N TRP A 21 18.10 -14.56 -20.22
CA TRP A 21 18.90 -15.48 -19.41
C TRP A 21 19.23 -14.91 -18.04
N TRP A 22 19.26 -13.57 -17.92
CA TRP A 22 19.50 -12.93 -16.64
C TRP A 22 18.45 -13.48 -15.69
N PRO A 23 18.87 -14.23 -14.65
CA PRO A 23 17.92 -14.65 -13.65
C PRO A 23 17.36 -13.34 -13.13
N PHE A 24 16.08 -13.10 -13.39
CA PHE A 24 15.28 -12.29 -12.49
C PHE A 24 15.40 -13.04 -11.18
N GLY A 25 16.48 -12.74 -10.44
CA GLY A 25 16.76 -13.35 -9.16
C GLY A 25 15.47 -13.18 -8.40
N GLU A 26 14.93 -14.29 -7.91
CA GLU A 26 13.72 -14.27 -7.10
C GLU A 26 13.90 -13.11 -6.14
N ASP A 27 13.06 -12.07 -6.29
CA ASP A 27 13.16 -10.87 -5.45
C ASP A 27 13.31 -11.40 -4.03
N PRO A 28 14.36 -11.01 -3.29
CA PRO A 28 14.67 -11.62 -2.02
C PRO A 28 13.38 -11.64 -1.22
N VAL A 29 12.84 -12.85 -1.00
CA VAL A 29 11.58 -13.01 -0.31
C VAL A 29 11.89 -12.59 1.12
N LEU A 30 11.58 -11.33 1.41
CA LEU A 30 11.71 -10.79 2.74
C LEU A 30 10.90 -11.70 3.65
N ASP A 31 11.55 -12.26 4.66
CA ASP A 31 10.91 -13.10 5.65
C ASP A 31 9.96 -12.22 6.47
N MET A 32 8.73 -12.10 5.96
CA MET A 32 7.70 -11.27 6.57
C MET A 32 7.02 -12.06 7.69
N PRO A 33 6.81 -11.43 8.86
CA PRO A 33 5.98 -11.99 9.91
C PRO A 33 4.63 -12.48 9.37
N GLY A 34 4.13 -13.59 9.92
CA GLY A 34 2.89 -14.22 9.43
C GLY A 34 1.67 -13.29 9.51
N ASP A 35 1.63 -12.41 10.50
CA ASP A 35 0.61 -11.38 10.68
C ASP A 35 0.74 -10.24 9.66
N ALA A 36 1.96 -9.90 9.21
CA ALA A 36 2.17 -8.95 8.12
C ALA A 36 1.63 -9.50 6.80
N ARG A 37 1.81 -10.79 6.52
CA ARG A 37 1.21 -11.45 5.35
C ARG A 37 -0.32 -11.41 5.40
N ALA A 38 -0.90 -11.67 6.57
CA ALA A 38 -2.34 -11.51 6.79
C ALA A 38 -2.81 -10.05 6.62
N CYS A 39 -2.03 -9.05 7.08
CA CYS A 39 -2.32 -7.63 6.83
C CYS A 39 -2.34 -7.34 5.32
N THR A 40 -1.42 -7.90 4.53
CA THR A 40 -1.36 -7.76 3.07
C THR A 40 -2.62 -8.33 2.38
N GLU A 41 -3.01 -9.55 2.72
CA GLU A 41 -4.22 -10.16 2.15
C GLU A 41 -5.48 -9.35 2.51
N ASN A 42 -5.54 -8.86 3.75
CA ASN A 42 -6.66 -8.06 4.21
C ASN A 42 -6.74 -6.68 3.51
N LEU A 43 -5.60 -6.02 3.29
CA LEU A 43 -5.52 -4.78 2.51
C LEU A 43 -5.95 -4.99 1.04
N ARG A 44 -5.60 -6.12 0.43
CA ARG A 44 -6.10 -6.48 -0.91
C ARG A 44 -7.61 -6.67 -0.93
N ASN A 45 -8.18 -7.29 0.11
CA ASN A 45 -9.64 -7.39 0.25
C ASN A 45 -10.28 -6.00 0.36
N ILE A 46 -9.69 -5.10 1.16
CA ILE A 46 -10.13 -3.69 1.26
C ILE A 46 -10.14 -3.03 -0.12
N HIS A 47 -9.08 -3.17 -0.91
CA HIS A 47 -9.03 -2.61 -2.27
C HIS A 47 -10.16 -3.14 -3.16
N ALA A 48 -10.39 -4.45 -3.17
CA ALA A 48 -11.50 -5.04 -3.90
C ALA A 48 -12.86 -4.47 -3.45
N GLY A 49 -13.05 -4.25 -2.15
CA GLY A 49 -14.21 -3.56 -1.60
C GLY A 49 -14.35 -2.12 -2.10
N LEU A 50 -13.26 -1.36 -2.13
CA LEU A 50 -13.24 0.02 -2.65
C LEU A 50 -13.54 0.09 -4.15
N MET A 51 -13.09 -0.89 -4.94
CA MET A 51 -13.41 -0.99 -6.37
C MET A 51 -14.90 -1.26 -6.60
N LEU A 52 -15.51 -2.12 -5.78
CA LEU A 52 -16.96 -2.35 -5.81
C LEU A 52 -17.74 -1.12 -5.34
N TYR A 53 -17.28 -0.44 -4.29
CA TYR A 53 -17.87 0.82 -3.81
C TYR A 53 -17.91 1.86 -4.93
N ARG A 54 -16.78 2.06 -5.61
CA ARG A 54 -16.67 3.01 -6.72
C ARG A 54 -17.64 2.68 -7.85
N THR A 55 -17.70 1.41 -8.25
CA THR A 55 -18.61 0.95 -9.31
C THR A 55 -20.08 1.28 -8.98
N ARG A 56 -20.46 1.22 -7.69
CA ARG A 56 -21.84 1.51 -7.24
C ARG A 56 -22.11 3.01 -7.04
N ASN A 57 -21.14 3.77 -6.56
CA ASN A 57 -21.33 5.15 -6.10
C ASN A 57 -20.69 6.22 -7.01
N GLY A 58 -19.98 5.83 -8.06
CA GLY A 58 -19.34 6.74 -9.02
C GLY A 58 -18.01 7.36 -8.54
N GLY A 59 -17.56 7.08 -7.32
CA GLY A 59 -16.33 7.64 -6.75
C GLY A 59 -15.82 6.85 -5.53
N PRO A 60 -14.65 7.21 -4.98
CA PRO A 60 -14.17 6.64 -3.72
C PRO A 60 -15.06 7.07 -2.55
N PRO A 61 -15.00 6.36 -1.40
CA PRO A 61 -15.65 6.83 -0.19
C PRO A 61 -15.21 8.23 0.22
N VAL A 62 -16.14 9.02 0.73
CA VAL A 62 -15.86 10.34 1.34
C VAL A 62 -15.64 10.16 2.83
N GLY A 63 -14.70 10.92 3.39
CA GLY A 63 -14.37 10.90 4.82
C GLY A 63 -12.89 10.67 5.07
N SER A 64 -12.55 10.38 6.31
CA SER A 64 -11.16 10.22 6.76
C SER A 64 -11.02 9.06 7.74
N GLY A 65 -9.82 8.49 7.80
CA GLY A 65 -9.50 7.40 8.72
C GLY A 65 -10.49 6.24 8.63
N SER A 66 -10.94 5.74 9.78
CA SER A 66 -11.79 4.53 9.77
C SER A 66 -13.16 4.75 9.10
N ASP A 67 -13.67 5.99 8.99
CA ASP A 67 -14.95 6.24 8.32
C ASP A 67 -14.85 6.00 6.81
N PHE A 68 -13.69 6.26 6.20
CA PHE A 68 -13.40 5.91 4.81
C PHE A 68 -13.60 4.40 4.56
N LEU A 69 -13.16 3.55 5.50
CA LEU A 69 -13.30 2.10 5.38
C LEU A 69 -14.69 1.59 5.83
N ARG A 70 -15.28 2.19 6.86
CA ARG A 70 -16.64 1.87 7.32
C ARG A 70 -17.69 2.14 6.24
N ALA A 71 -17.41 3.04 5.30
CA ALA A 71 -18.25 3.27 4.13
C ALA A 71 -18.53 1.99 3.31
N LEU A 72 -17.62 1.00 3.33
CA LEU A 72 -17.84 -0.30 2.68
C LEU A 72 -18.99 -1.08 3.32
N LEU A 73 -19.13 -0.98 4.64
CA LEU A 73 -20.22 -1.62 5.39
C LEU A 73 -21.51 -0.82 5.24
N SER A 74 -21.46 0.50 5.43
CA SER A 74 -22.66 1.34 5.40
C SER A 74 -23.31 1.42 4.02
N ALA A 75 -22.53 1.36 2.94
CA ALA A 75 -23.04 1.30 1.57
C ALA A 75 -23.44 -0.12 1.11
N GLY A 76 -23.39 -1.12 2.00
CA GLY A 76 -23.73 -2.51 1.68
C GLY A 76 -22.82 -3.16 0.63
N VAL A 77 -21.60 -2.64 0.44
CA VAL A 77 -20.56 -3.29 -0.39
C VAL A 77 -20.15 -4.59 0.27
N TRP A 78 -19.95 -4.54 1.58
CA TRP A 78 -19.84 -5.71 2.44
C TRP A 78 -21.07 -5.83 3.33
N ALA A 79 -21.52 -7.07 3.55
CA ALA A 79 -22.53 -7.34 4.56
C ALA A 79 -21.99 -6.99 5.95
N ASP A 80 -22.83 -6.44 6.82
CA ASP A 80 -22.41 -6.06 8.16
C ASP A 80 -22.34 -7.28 9.11
N THR A 81 -21.25 -8.06 8.96
CA THR A 81 -20.97 -9.26 9.76
C THR A 81 -19.71 -9.05 10.61
N PRO A 82 -19.53 -9.79 11.72
CA PRO A 82 -18.32 -9.70 12.53
C PRO A 82 -17.03 -9.91 11.71
N VAL A 83 -17.06 -10.80 10.72
CA VAL A 83 -15.95 -11.06 9.81
C VAL A 83 -15.63 -9.83 8.95
N ASN A 84 -16.63 -9.12 8.42
CA ASN A 84 -16.37 -7.92 7.61
C ASN A 84 -15.99 -6.70 8.47
N ARG A 85 -16.49 -6.62 9.71
CA ARG A 85 -16.04 -5.60 10.67
C ARG A 85 -14.59 -5.81 11.10
N SER A 86 -14.13 -7.06 11.24
CA SER A 86 -12.71 -7.30 11.56
C SER A 86 -11.79 -6.98 10.38
N ARG A 87 -12.26 -7.04 9.13
CA ARG A 87 -11.47 -6.67 7.94
C ARG A 87 -11.02 -5.21 7.92
N ILE A 88 -11.71 -4.29 8.59
CA ILE A 88 -11.25 -2.90 8.69
C ILE A 88 -10.22 -2.67 9.82
N HIS A 89 -9.77 -3.75 10.47
CA HIS A 89 -8.73 -3.74 11.50
C HIS A 89 -7.48 -4.48 11.02
N CYS A 90 -6.32 -4.01 11.45
CA CYS A 90 -5.05 -4.67 11.19
C CYS A 90 -4.94 -5.96 12.03
N PRO A 91 -4.62 -7.13 11.42
CA PRO A 91 -4.42 -8.38 12.15
C PRO A 91 -3.28 -8.35 13.20
N GLY A 92 -2.23 -7.55 12.97
CA GLY A 92 -1.08 -7.48 13.87
C GLY A 92 -1.31 -6.62 15.12
N SER A 93 -2.08 -5.54 14.99
CA SER A 93 -2.34 -4.61 16.11
C SER A 93 -3.74 -4.72 16.72
N GLY A 94 -4.69 -5.29 15.99
CA GLY A 94 -6.12 -5.27 16.33
C GLY A 94 -6.78 -3.89 16.21
N ARG A 95 -6.03 -2.86 15.79
CA ARG A 95 -6.53 -1.49 15.64
C ARG A 95 -7.12 -1.27 14.24
N PRO A 96 -8.05 -0.31 14.07
CA PRO A 96 -8.48 0.11 12.74
C PRO A 96 -7.28 0.55 11.90
N TYR A 97 -7.32 0.29 10.59
CA TYR A 97 -6.32 0.87 9.69
C TYR A 97 -6.35 2.40 9.75
N ALA A 98 -5.18 3.04 9.64
CA ALA A 98 -5.14 4.43 9.21
C ALA A 98 -5.57 4.46 7.74
N ALA A 99 -6.38 5.42 7.37
CA ALA A 99 -6.89 5.51 6.02
C ALA A 99 -6.92 6.96 5.54
N ARG A 100 -6.97 7.10 4.22
CA ARG A 100 -6.84 8.38 3.55
C ARG A 100 -7.86 9.38 4.05
N ASP A 101 -7.40 10.59 4.33
CA ASP A 101 -8.28 11.75 4.49
C ASP A 101 -8.65 12.31 3.12
N THR A 102 -9.78 11.86 2.57
CA THR A 102 -10.25 12.32 1.26
C THR A 102 -10.79 13.74 1.27
N SER A 103 -11.02 14.32 2.45
CA SER A 103 -11.44 15.73 2.58
C SER A 103 -10.25 16.68 2.43
N ALA A 104 -9.11 16.35 3.05
CA ALA A 104 -7.87 17.10 2.92
C ALA A 104 -7.10 16.74 1.64
N TYR A 105 -7.14 15.46 1.24
CA TYR A 105 -6.38 14.91 0.12
C TYR A 105 -7.31 14.14 -0.83
N PRO A 106 -8.17 14.82 -1.62
CA PRO A 106 -9.07 14.15 -2.54
C PRO A 106 -8.31 13.27 -3.54
N LEU A 107 -8.89 12.11 -3.89
CA LEU A 107 -8.36 11.26 -4.95
C LEU A 107 -8.81 11.81 -6.31
N VAL A 108 -7.88 12.41 -7.05
CA VAL A 108 -8.16 12.93 -8.40
C VAL A 108 -8.56 11.80 -9.36
N ARG A 109 -7.94 10.63 -9.22
CA ARG A 109 -8.24 9.43 -9.99
C ARG A 109 -8.18 8.18 -9.11
N PHE A 110 -9.19 7.35 -9.19
CA PHE A 110 -9.25 6.06 -8.51
C PHE A 110 -9.94 5.01 -9.40
N PRO A 111 -9.37 3.82 -9.65
CA PRO A 111 -7.98 3.44 -9.33
C PRO A 111 -6.98 4.35 -10.08
N SER A 112 -5.79 4.51 -9.54
CA SER A 112 -4.72 5.26 -10.22
C SER A 112 -4.36 4.55 -11.52
N GLY A 113 -4.36 5.29 -12.63
CA GLY A 113 -4.07 4.76 -13.97
C GLY A 113 -2.68 5.12 -14.48
N GLY A 114 -1.67 5.21 -13.62
CA GLY A 114 -0.34 5.71 -13.97
C GLY A 114 0.65 5.71 -12.80
N ALA A 115 1.74 6.49 -12.93
CA ALA A 115 2.88 6.53 -12.01
C ALA A 115 2.57 7.14 -10.62
N GLU A 116 1.44 7.83 -10.47
CA GLU A 116 1.04 8.44 -9.21
C GLU A 116 0.26 7.43 -8.36
N LEU A 117 0.98 6.70 -7.51
CA LEU A 117 0.39 5.80 -6.52
C LEU A 117 -0.02 6.63 -5.30
N GLU A 118 -1.32 6.65 -5.01
CA GLU A 118 -1.88 7.33 -3.86
C GLU A 118 -2.16 6.33 -2.73
N PRO A 119 -1.69 6.58 -1.50
CA PRO A 119 -1.96 5.67 -0.38
C PRO A 119 -3.43 5.80 0.02
N LEU A 120 -4.03 4.64 0.31
CA LEU A 120 -5.43 4.48 0.70
C LEU A 120 -5.57 4.09 2.16
N ALA A 121 -4.74 3.14 2.61
CA ALA A 121 -4.77 2.63 3.98
C ALA A 121 -3.39 2.09 4.39
N ALA A 122 -3.07 2.14 5.68
CA ALA A 122 -1.85 1.54 6.23
C ALA A 122 -2.13 0.89 7.59
N CYS A 123 -1.39 -0.19 7.91
CA CYS A 123 -1.51 -0.86 9.21
C CYS A 123 -1.16 0.20 10.32
N ASP A 124 -2.04 0.40 11.31
CA ASP A 124 -1.82 1.33 12.43
C ASP A 124 -1.51 0.55 13.71
N GLY A 125 -0.36 0.83 14.34
CA GLY A 125 -0.03 0.30 15.66
C GLY A 125 -0.12 1.34 16.79
N GLY A 126 -0.33 2.62 16.45
CA GLY A 126 -0.26 3.76 17.36
C GLY A 126 1.17 4.09 17.76
N ASP A 127 1.50 3.82 19.02
CA ASP A 127 2.81 4.10 19.64
C ASP A 127 3.83 2.97 19.44
N ARG A 128 3.43 1.90 18.74
CA ARG A 128 4.27 0.76 18.35
C ARG A 128 4.03 0.40 16.89
N LEU A 129 4.94 -0.38 16.30
CA LEU A 129 4.67 -0.98 14.98
C LEU A 129 3.54 -2.01 15.09
N ALA A 130 2.72 -2.09 14.03
CA ALA A 130 1.66 -3.09 13.95
C ALA A 130 2.20 -4.50 13.72
N HIS A 131 3.36 -4.61 13.07
CA HIS A 131 4.07 -5.86 12.79
C HIS A 131 5.53 -5.71 13.21
N GLU A 132 6.20 -6.81 13.50
CA GLU A 132 7.62 -6.77 13.85
C GLU A 132 8.44 -6.16 12.70
N GLY A 133 9.04 -4.99 12.95
CA GLY A 133 9.94 -4.30 12.02
C GLY A 133 9.30 -3.72 10.75
N CYS A 134 7.99 -3.82 10.53
CA CYS A 134 7.38 -3.37 9.28
C CYS A 134 5.94 -2.84 9.39
N MET A 135 5.47 -2.22 8.31
CA MET A 135 4.11 -1.71 8.12
C MET A 135 3.68 -1.89 6.67
N ASN A 136 2.47 -2.38 6.42
CA ASN A 136 1.94 -2.45 5.06
C ASN A 136 1.10 -1.23 4.72
N VAL A 137 1.22 -0.78 3.47
CA VAL A 137 0.49 0.35 2.90
C VAL A 137 -0.20 -0.11 1.62
N LEU A 138 -1.51 0.08 1.55
CA LEU A 138 -2.33 -0.14 0.36
C LEU A 138 -2.33 1.13 -0.51
N TYR A 139 -2.06 0.95 -1.79
CA TYR A 139 -2.10 2.02 -2.79
C TYR A 139 -3.31 1.92 -3.72
N SER A 140 -3.57 3.02 -4.44
CA SER A 140 -4.73 3.22 -5.29
C SER A 140 -4.83 2.29 -6.50
N ASP A 141 -3.74 1.63 -6.89
CA ASP A 141 -3.72 0.61 -7.94
C ASP A 141 -4.01 -0.81 -7.39
N GLY A 142 -4.09 -0.97 -6.08
CA GLY A 142 -4.29 -2.25 -5.40
C GLY A 142 -3.00 -2.95 -5.00
N SER A 143 -1.85 -2.36 -5.31
CA SER A 143 -0.58 -2.82 -4.76
C SER A 143 -0.54 -2.58 -3.25
N VAL A 144 0.13 -3.48 -2.56
CA VAL A 144 0.44 -3.36 -1.14
C VAL A 144 1.95 -3.35 -1.02
N GLN A 145 2.51 -2.28 -0.47
CA GLN A 145 3.95 -2.20 -0.20
C GLN A 145 4.18 -2.40 1.30
N THR A 146 5.25 -3.13 1.61
CA THR A 146 5.73 -3.31 2.98
C THR A 146 6.87 -2.32 3.21
N LEU A 147 6.66 -1.37 4.12
CA LEU A 147 7.71 -0.47 4.58
C LEU A 147 8.44 -1.13 5.75
N ILE A 148 9.72 -1.41 5.56
CA ILE A 148 10.59 -2.02 6.58
C ILE A 148 11.31 -0.92 7.33
N LEU A 149 11.11 -0.82 8.65
CA LEU A 149 11.63 0.26 9.49
C LEU A 149 13.15 0.47 9.28
N ALA A 150 13.92 -0.61 9.27
CA ALA A 150 15.38 -0.54 9.09
C ALA A 150 15.78 0.03 7.72
N GLU A 151 15.10 -0.36 6.64
CA GLU A 151 15.36 0.18 5.30
C GLU A 151 14.98 1.67 5.22
N GLU A 152 13.90 2.06 5.89
CA GLU A 152 13.45 3.45 5.93
C GLU A 152 14.42 4.37 6.68
N ILE A 153 15.05 3.85 7.74
CA ILE A 153 16.17 4.49 8.44
C ILE A 153 17.40 4.57 7.52
N GLU A 154 17.78 3.47 6.86
CA GLU A 154 18.93 3.42 5.96
C GLU A 154 18.79 4.40 4.78
N ARG A 155 17.57 4.54 4.24
CA ARG A 155 17.23 5.52 3.18
C ARG A 155 17.24 6.97 3.68
N GLY A 156 17.40 7.20 4.99
CA GLY A 156 17.35 8.53 5.61
C GLY A 156 15.96 9.15 5.62
N ARG A 157 14.90 8.36 5.41
CA ARG A 157 13.50 8.81 5.53
C ARG A 157 13.05 8.86 6.99
N LEU A 158 13.71 8.11 7.88
CA LEU A 158 13.46 8.09 9.32
C LEU A 158 14.76 8.35 10.10
N ALA A 159 14.62 8.86 11.34
CA ALA A 159 15.77 9.06 12.22
C ALA A 159 16.30 7.72 12.76
N PRO A 160 17.62 7.57 13.01
CA PRO A 160 18.22 6.30 13.41
C PRO A 160 17.68 5.66 14.70
N ASP A 161 17.13 6.47 15.61
CA ASP A 161 16.55 6.06 16.88
C ASP A 161 15.03 5.82 16.82
N THR A 162 14.44 5.93 15.63
CA THR A 162 13.01 5.73 15.41
C THR A 162 12.62 4.27 15.61
N THR A 163 11.59 4.02 16.42
CA THR A 163 11.06 2.68 16.69
C THR A 163 9.73 2.38 16.00
N THR A 164 9.14 3.38 15.33
CA THR A 164 7.83 3.28 14.67
C THR A 164 7.77 4.09 13.38
N ILE A 165 6.92 3.71 12.43
CA ILE A 165 6.67 4.52 11.23
C ILE A 165 5.44 5.38 11.50
N ALA A 166 5.64 6.67 11.73
CA ALA A 166 4.55 7.60 12.01
C ALA A 166 3.60 7.76 10.81
N LEU A 167 2.31 7.94 11.11
CA LEU A 167 1.23 8.18 10.14
C LEU A 167 0.62 9.56 10.41
N GLY A 168 0.04 10.19 9.37
CA GLY A 168 -0.61 11.49 9.50
C GLY A 168 0.34 12.67 9.33
N PRO A 169 -0.13 13.91 9.57
CA PRO A 169 0.56 15.14 9.18
C PRO A 169 2.01 15.26 9.65
N ASP A 170 2.32 14.66 10.80
CA ASP A 170 3.66 14.68 11.41
C ASP A 170 4.58 13.58 10.87
N SER A 171 4.11 12.73 9.95
CA SER A 171 4.92 11.68 9.34
C SER A 171 6.04 12.29 8.50
N PRO A 172 7.30 11.82 8.65
CA PRO A 172 8.40 12.26 7.81
C PRO A 172 8.33 11.70 6.38
N ILE A 173 7.49 10.69 6.13
CA ILE A 173 7.29 10.10 4.80
C ILE A 173 6.08 10.79 4.14
N PRO A 174 6.26 11.57 3.05
CA PRO A 174 5.19 12.41 2.50
C PRO A 174 3.91 11.66 2.10
N GLU A 175 4.02 10.44 1.58
CA GLU A 175 2.83 9.64 1.27
C GLU A 175 1.98 9.33 2.51
N LEU A 176 2.61 9.06 3.66
CA LEU A 176 1.93 8.70 4.90
C LEU A 176 1.24 9.87 5.58
N GLN A 177 1.57 11.11 5.21
CA GLN A 177 0.91 12.31 5.71
C GLN A 177 -0.57 12.40 5.32
N LYS A 178 -0.95 11.67 4.26
CA LYS A 178 -2.32 11.63 3.72
C LYS A 178 -3.22 10.64 4.48
N LEU A 179 -2.65 9.81 5.35
CA LEU A 179 -3.36 8.77 6.11
C LEU A 179 -3.59 9.24 7.53
N VAL A 180 -4.83 9.18 8.01
CA VAL A 180 -5.16 9.56 9.38
C VAL A 180 -5.70 8.36 10.15
N THR A 181 -5.31 8.25 11.41
CA THR A 181 -5.95 7.35 12.36
C THR A 181 -7.19 8.05 12.91
N GLN A 182 -8.24 7.30 13.28
CA GLN A 182 -9.35 7.92 13.98
C GLN A 182 -8.83 8.47 15.32
N ARG A 183 -8.95 9.79 15.52
CA ARG A 183 -8.80 10.35 16.86
C ARG A 183 -9.93 9.77 17.72
N PRO A 184 -9.60 9.27 18.92
CA PRO A 184 -10.61 8.73 19.84
C PRO A 184 -11.68 9.76 20.19
#